data_AF-A0ABD0YBY6-F1
#
_entry.id   AF-A0ABD0YBY6-F1
#
_cell.length_a   1.000
_cell.length_b   1.000
_cell.length_c   1.000
_cell.angle_alpha   90.00
_cell.angle_beta   90.00
_cell.angle_gamma   90.00
#
_symmetry.space_group_name_H-M   'P 1'
#
loop_
_entity.id
_entity.type
_entity.pdbx_description
1 polymer ?
#
loop_
_entity_poly.entity_id
_entity_poly.type
_entity_poly.pdbx_seq_one_letter_code
_entity_poly.pdbx_strand_id
1 'polypeptide(L)'
;MTAPMERIQVLDTIEKDIIACLQSAGSALLELSKEKSSLKQAETQTHTFVKTLAQVESKLTEQINYLTQVSTGQPHEGSGYASQKVLQMAWHRLEHAKSRVNELERLKTKHIQSRAPPRGMPTQHVQNPMNQPGT
;
A
#
# COMPACT_ATOMS: atom_id res chain seq x y z
N MET A 1 -5.97 14.34 0.94
CA MET A 1 -5.81 13.25 1.93
C MET A 1 -5.18 13.89 3.16
N THR A 2 -5.87 13.91 4.30
CA THR A 2 -5.33 14.53 5.51
C THR A 2 -4.20 13.68 6.06
N ALA A 3 -3.05 14.29 6.34
CA ALA A 3 -1.85 13.57 6.76
C ALA A 3 -2.09 12.88 8.12
N PRO A 4 -1.42 11.74 8.43
CA PRO A 4 -1.55 11.08 9.73
C PRO A 4 -1.38 12.01 10.93
N MET A 5 -0.55 13.05 10.79
CA MET A 5 -0.34 14.09 11.79
C MET A 5 -1.58 14.96 12.03
N GLU A 6 -2.31 15.32 10.98
CA GLU A 6 -3.55 16.10 11.09
C GLU A 6 -4.64 15.28 11.80
N ARG A 7 -4.67 13.96 11.61
CA ARG A 7 -5.60 13.07 12.31
C ARG A 7 -5.32 13.02 13.81
N ILE A 8 -4.06 12.97 14.22
CA ILE A 8 -3.68 13.05 15.64
C ILE A 8 -4.13 14.38 16.23
N GLN A 9 -3.94 15.50 15.52
CA GLN A 9 -4.42 16.82 15.96
C GLN A 9 -5.95 16.88 16.10
N VAL A 10 -6.70 16.16 15.26
CA VAL A 10 -8.16 16.04 15.41
C VAL A 10 -8.50 15.30 16.70
N LEU A 11 -7.78 14.22 17.05
CA LEU A 11 -7.98 13.51 18.32
C LEU A 11 -7.69 14.42 19.53
N ASP A 12 -6.61 15.20 19.50
CA ASP A 12 -6.30 16.19 20.54
C ASP A 12 -7.41 17.24 20.69
N THR A 13 -8.02 17.62 19.57
CA THR A 13 -9.16 18.57 19.57
C THR A 13 -10.41 17.92 20.16
N ILE A 14 -10.69 16.66 19.83
CA ILE A 14 -11.79 15.89 20.44
C ILE A 14 -11.59 15.77 21.95
N GLU A 15 -10.36 15.51 22.42
CA GLU A 15 -10.05 15.44 23.85
C GLU A 15 -10.36 16.76 24.57
N LYS A 16 -9.94 17.89 23.97
CA LYS A 16 -10.27 19.23 24.49
C LYS A 16 -11.78 19.48 24.53
N ASP A 17 -12.51 19.07 23.50
CA ASP A 17 -13.97 19.20 23.44
C ASP A 17 -14.65 18.33 24.52
N ILE A 18 -14.13 17.13 24.82
CA ILE A 18 -14.60 16.27 25.92
C ILE A 18 -14.41 16.97 27.27
N ILE A 19 -13.24 17.56 27.51
CA ILE A 19 -12.96 18.33 28.74
C ILE A 19 -13.96 19.48 28.87
N ALA A 20 -14.18 20.25 27.79
CA ALA A 20 -15.13 21.36 27.79
C ALA A 20 -16.57 20.89 28.05
N CYS A 21 -16.97 19.76 27.45
CA CYS A 21 -18.27 19.12 27.67
C CYS A 21 -18.49 18.81 29.17
N LEU A 22 -17.51 18.15 29.81
CA LEU A 22 -17.57 17.83 31.24
C LEU A 22 -17.60 19.08 32.12
N GLN A 23 -16.85 20.13 31.76
CA GLN A 23 -16.87 21.40 32.48
C GLN A 23 -18.23 22.10 32.40
N SER A 24 -18.89 22.12 31.25
CA SER A 24 -20.24 22.66 31.12
C SER A 24 -21.26 21.88 31.93
N ALA A 25 -21.18 20.54 31.93
CA ALA A 25 -22.05 19.70 32.76
C ALA A 25 -21.83 19.97 34.26
N GLY A 26 -20.58 20.00 34.71
CA GLY A 26 -20.22 20.33 36.09
C GLY A 26 -20.69 21.73 36.50
N SER A 27 -20.56 22.70 35.61
CA SER A 27 -21.03 24.07 35.84
C SER A 27 -22.54 24.16 35.97
N ALA A 28 -23.29 23.39 35.16
CA ALA A 28 -24.75 23.31 35.27
C ALA A 28 -25.17 22.71 36.63
N LEU A 29 -24.53 21.61 37.05
CA LEU A 29 -24.82 20.96 38.33
C LEU A 29 -24.48 21.87 39.52
N LEU A 30 -23.34 22.57 39.46
CA LEU A 30 -22.92 23.51 40.49
C LEU A 30 -23.87 24.72 40.60
N GLU A 31 -24.40 25.20 39.47
CA GLU A 31 -25.42 26.26 39.48
C GLU A 31 -26.70 25.79 40.16
N LEU A 32 -27.14 24.57 39.85
CA LEU A 32 -28.34 23.96 40.43
C LEU A 32 -28.19 23.65 41.93
N SER A 33 -26.97 23.48 42.43
CA SER A 33 -26.72 23.23 43.86
C SER A 33 -26.71 24.50 44.72
N LYS A 34 -26.82 25.69 44.14
CA LYS A 34 -26.83 26.97 44.90
C LYS A 34 -28.18 27.17 45.59
N GLU A 35 -28.15 27.80 46.78
CA GLU A 35 -29.36 28.19 47.52
C GLU A 35 -30.28 29.14 46.73
N LYS A 36 -29.68 30.01 45.89
CA LYS A 36 -30.39 30.82 44.90
C LYS A 36 -29.83 30.52 43.51
N SER A 37 -30.37 29.49 42.87
CA SER A 37 -29.94 29.05 41.53
C SER A 37 -30.52 29.95 40.42
N SER A 38 -29.72 30.19 39.39
CA SER A 38 -30.16 30.83 38.16
C SER A 38 -30.55 29.78 37.13
N LEU A 39 -31.85 29.57 36.94
CA LEU A 39 -32.36 28.57 35.97
C LEU A 39 -31.83 28.84 34.56
N LYS A 40 -31.82 30.12 34.14
CA LYS A 40 -31.30 30.55 32.83
C LYS A 40 -29.83 30.20 32.65
N GLN A 41 -29.02 30.31 33.70
CA GLN A 41 -27.59 29.98 33.64
C GLN A 41 -27.39 28.47 33.57
N ALA A 42 -28.15 27.70 34.36
CA ALA A 42 -28.13 26.23 34.30
C ALA A 42 -28.52 25.75 32.89
N GLU A 43 -29.61 26.27 32.32
CA GLU A 43 -30.06 25.94 30.96
C GLU A 43 -29.01 26.28 29.90
N THR A 44 -28.33 27.43 30.02
CA THR A 44 -27.26 27.82 29.09
C THR A 44 -26.10 26.82 29.12
N GLN A 45 -25.70 26.38 30.33
CA GLN A 45 -24.64 25.38 30.49
C GLN A 45 -25.06 24.01 29.99
N THR A 46 -26.31 23.59 30.25
CA THR A 46 -26.87 22.36 29.70
C THR A 46 -26.93 22.38 28.17
N HIS A 47 -27.34 23.50 27.56
CA HIS A 47 -27.35 23.63 26.11
C HIS A 47 -25.94 23.55 25.52
N THR A 48 -24.96 24.15 26.20
CA THR A 48 -23.55 24.07 25.79
C THR A 48 -23.04 22.63 25.88
N PHE A 49 -23.34 21.93 26.98
CA PHE A 49 -23.03 20.52 27.15
C PHE A 49 -23.59 19.67 26.00
N VAL A 50 -24.91 19.76 25.72
CA VAL A 50 -25.55 18.98 24.66
C VAL A 50 -24.94 19.26 23.30
N LYS A 51 -24.68 20.53 22.98
CA LYS A 51 -24.07 20.93 21.71
C LYS A 51 -22.66 20.37 21.56
N THR A 52 -21.82 20.50 22.59
CA THR A 52 -20.44 20.01 22.55
C THR A 52 -20.41 18.47 22.50
N LEU A 53 -21.31 17.80 23.23
CA LEU A 53 -21.43 16.34 23.18
C LEU A 53 -21.76 15.84 21.78
N ALA A 54 -22.75 16.45 21.11
CA ALA A 54 -23.11 16.10 19.74
C ALA A 54 -21.93 16.30 18.76
N GLN A 55 -21.12 17.34 18.96
CA GLN A 55 -19.91 17.57 18.17
C GLN A 55 -18.85 16.49 18.42
N VAL A 56 -18.62 16.12 19.68
CA VAL A 56 -17.69 15.03 20.05
C VAL A 56 -18.14 13.72 19.41
N GLU A 57 -19.42 13.37 19.52
CA GLU A 57 -19.98 12.15 18.94
C GLU A 57 -19.82 12.10 17.41
N SER A 58 -20.13 13.20 16.72
CA SER A 58 -19.97 13.30 15.26
C SER A 58 -18.51 13.11 14.85
N LYS A 59 -17.58 13.83 15.50
CA LYS A 59 -16.15 13.76 15.19
C LYS A 59 -15.56 12.38 15.47
N LEU A 60 -15.92 11.76 16.60
CA LEU A 60 -15.49 10.39 16.93
C LEU A 60 -16.03 9.38 15.92
N THR A 61 -17.29 9.50 15.52
CA THR A 61 -17.90 8.64 14.50
C THR A 61 -17.13 8.72 13.18
N GLU A 62 -16.75 9.92 12.74
CA GLU A 62 -15.90 10.10 11.55
C GLU A 62 -14.53 9.41 11.69
N GLN A 63 -13.88 9.52 12.85
CA GLN A 63 -12.59 8.84 13.09
C GLN A 63 -12.75 7.32 13.12
N ILE A 64 -13.82 6.80 13.73
CA ILE A 64 -14.12 5.36 13.74
C ILE A 64 -14.37 4.87 12.31
N ASN A 65 -15.22 5.55 11.55
CA ASN A 65 -15.50 5.20 10.16
C ASN A 65 -14.23 5.21 9.30
N TYR A 66 -13.37 6.21 9.49
CA TYR A 66 -12.08 6.27 8.83
C TYR A 66 -11.19 5.08 9.21
N LEU A 67 -11.03 4.80 10.51
CA LEU A 67 -10.24 3.68 11.00
C LEU A 67 -10.77 2.36 10.43
N THR A 68 -12.09 2.16 10.43
CA THR A 68 -12.73 1.02 9.78
C THR A 68 -12.38 0.96 8.30
N GLN A 69 -12.46 2.06 7.55
CA GLN A 69 -12.15 2.11 6.13
C GLN A 69 -10.69 1.75 5.81
N VAL A 70 -9.73 2.26 6.60
CA VAL A 70 -8.30 1.98 6.40
C VAL A 70 -7.87 0.62 6.97
N SER A 71 -8.51 0.12 8.03
CA SER A 71 -8.24 -1.18 8.64
C SER A 71 -8.89 -2.35 7.89
N THR A 72 -9.97 -2.12 7.13
CA THR A 72 -10.67 -3.16 6.34
C THR A 72 -10.24 -3.22 4.87
N GLY A 73 -9.25 -2.42 4.46
CA GLY A 73 -8.54 -2.60 3.18
C GLY A 73 -9.26 -2.10 1.92
N GLN A 74 -10.15 -1.10 2.02
CA GLN A 74 -10.68 -0.44 0.83
C GLN A 74 -9.59 0.42 0.13
N PRO A 75 -9.62 0.58 -1.21
CA PRO A 75 -8.47 0.42 -2.10
C PRO A 75 -7.58 1.66 -2.31
N HIS A 76 -7.44 2.52 -1.32
CA HIS A 76 -6.71 3.78 -1.47
C HIS A 76 -5.59 3.87 -0.44
N GLU A 77 -4.41 3.40 -0.88
CA GLU A 77 -3.11 3.99 -0.54
C GLU A 77 -2.71 4.08 0.95
N GLY A 78 -3.22 3.21 1.82
CA GLY A 78 -2.73 3.04 3.19
C GLY A 78 -1.69 1.91 3.31
N SER A 79 -0.41 2.27 3.33
CA SER A 79 0.85 1.58 3.74
C SER A 79 1.10 0.05 3.59
N GLY A 80 0.14 -0.80 3.22
CA GLY A 80 0.33 -2.23 2.97
C GLY A 80 0.15 -2.62 1.50
N TYR A 81 -1.00 -2.28 0.91
CA TYR A 81 -1.34 -2.68 -0.46
C TYR A 81 -0.40 -2.07 -1.50
N ALA A 82 -0.05 -0.78 -1.36
CA ALA A 82 0.90 -0.12 -2.26
C ALA A 82 2.26 -0.82 -2.25
N SER A 83 2.79 -1.14 -1.06
CA SER A 83 4.04 -1.89 -0.87
C SER A 83 3.97 -3.29 -1.46
N GLN A 84 2.85 -4.01 -1.25
CA GLN A 84 2.61 -5.33 -1.83
C GLN A 84 2.50 -5.28 -3.36
N LYS A 85 1.87 -4.24 -3.94
CA LYS A 85 1.76 -4.07 -5.38
C LYS A 85 3.11 -3.73 -6.01
N VAL A 86 3.88 -2.85 -5.38
CA VAL A 86 5.26 -2.55 -5.79
C VAL A 86 6.11 -3.82 -5.76
N LEU A 87 6.01 -4.62 -4.70
CA LEU A 87 6.68 -5.92 -4.60
C LEU A 87 6.24 -6.85 -5.72
N GLN A 88 4.93 -7.03 -5.94
CA GLN A 88 4.39 -7.88 -7.01
C GLN A 88 4.92 -7.44 -8.38
N MET A 89 4.93 -6.14 -8.67
CA MET A 89 5.49 -5.60 -9.91
C MET A 89 6.99 -5.83 -10.02
N ALA A 90 7.74 -5.68 -8.92
CA ALA A 90 9.18 -5.97 -8.88
C ALA A 90 9.47 -7.45 -9.18
N TRP A 91 8.65 -8.37 -8.66
CA TRP A 91 8.73 -9.80 -8.97
C TRP A 91 8.48 -10.09 -10.45
N HIS A 92 7.44 -9.50 -11.05
CA HIS A 92 7.18 -9.66 -12.48
C HIS A 92 8.32 -9.10 -13.35
N ARG A 93 8.86 -7.92 -12.98
CA ARG A 93 10.01 -7.32 -13.67
C ARG A 93 11.26 -8.20 -13.55
N LEU A 94 11.51 -8.78 -12.37
CA LEU A 94 12.61 -9.70 -12.13
C LEU A 94 12.48 -10.96 -12.99
N GLU A 95 11.30 -11.58 -13.04
CA GLU A 95 11.06 -12.77 -13.85
C GLU A 95 11.25 -12.49 -15.34
N HIS A 96 10.77 -11.34 -15.81
CA HIS A 96 11.00 -10.91 -17.19
C HIS A 96 12.50 -10.71 -17.48
N ALA A 97 13.25 -10.07 -16.59
CA ALA A 97 14.70 -9.90 -16.73
C ALA A 97 15.42 -11.26 -16.77
N LYS A 98 15.08 -12.19 -15.88
CA LYS A 98 15.63 -13.56 -15.88
C LYS A 98 15.35 -14.28 -17.20
N SER A 99 14.12 -14.18 -17.71
CA SER A 99 13.75 -14.77 -19.00
C SER A 99 14.58 -14.21 -20.16
N ARG A 100 14.79 -12.89 -20.21
CA ARG A 100 15.65 -12.25 -21.22
C ARG A 100 17.11 -12.67 -21.11
N VAL A 101 17.67 -12.74 -19.91
CA VAL A 101 19.06 -13.20 -19.69
C VAL A 101 19.23 -14.66 -20.12
N ASN A 102 18.30 -15.54 -19.75
CA ASN A 102 18.35 -16.95 -20.15
C ASN A 102 18.29 -17.12 -21.67
N GLU A 103 17.49 -16.29 -22.36
CA GLU A 103 17.44 -16.31 -23.82
C GLU A 103 18.76 -15.86 -24.46
N LEU A 104 19.39 -14.82 -23.92
CA LEU A 104 20.69 -14.35 -24.39
C LEU A 104 21.78 -15.43 -24.22
N GLU A 105 21.80 -16.14 -23.10
CA GLU A 105 22.74 -17.25 -22.89
C GLU A 105 22.52 -18.36 -23.92
N ARG A 106 21.27 -18.74 -24.22
CA ARG A 106 20.97 -19.72 -25.27
C ARG A 106 21.46 -19.27 -26.65
N LEU A 107 21.23 -18.01 -27.01
CA LEU A 107 21.69 -17.45 -28.28
C LEU A 107 23.21 -17.43 -28.38
N LYS A 108 23.91 -17.07 -27.30
CA LYS A 108 25.37 -17.13 -27.21
C LYS A 108 25.88 -18.56 -27.40
N THR A 109 25.29 -19.55 -26.72
CA THR A 109 25.68 -20.97 -26.88
C THR A 109 25.49 -21.44 -28.32
N LYS A 110 24.35 -21.13 -28.95
CA LYS A 110 24.10 -21.45 -30.36
C LYS A 110 25.13 -20.80 -31.28
N HIS A 111 25.46 -19.53 -31.06
CA HIS A 111 26.46 -18.83 -31.87
C HIS A 111 27.84 -19.47 -31.74
N ILE A 112 28.27 -19.84 -30.52
CA ILE A 112 29.55 -20.52 -30.29
C ILE A 112 29.57 -21.89 -30.97
N GLN A 113 28.48 -22.67 -30.88
CA GLN A 113 28.35 -23.97 -31.54
C GLN A 113 28.38 -23.84 -33.07
N SER A 114 27.72 -22.82 -33.63
CA SER A 114 27.73 -22.54 -35.08
C SER A 114 29.09 -22.05 -35.60
N ARG A 115 29.97 -21.56 -34.72
CA ARG A 115 31.33 -21.09 -35.07
C ARG A 115 32.41 -22.15 -34.92
N ALA A 116 32.07 -23.36 -34.44
CA ALA A 116 33.00 -24.48 -34.44
C ALA A 116 33.25 -24.91 -35.90
N PRO A 117 34.51 -24.98 -36.37
CA PRO A 117 34.80 -25.42 -37.73
C PRO A 117 34.31 -26.86 -37.92
N PRO A 118 33.82 -27.24 -39.12
CA PRO A 118 33.45 -28.63 -39.37
C PRO A 118 34.70 -29.50 -39.18
N ARG A 119 34.66 -30.40 -38.19
CA ARG A 119 35.68 -31.45 -38.06
C ARG A 119 35.64 -32.26 -39.36
N GLY A 120 36.79 -32.27 -40.04
CA GLY A 120 36.97 -32.86 -41.36
C GLY A 120 36.36 -34.25 -41.48
N MET A 121 35.72 -34.49 -42.62
CA MET A 121 35.31 -35.82 -43.05
C MET A 121 36.53 -36.73 -43.17
N PRO A 122 36.48 -38.00 -42.76
CA PRO A 122 37.53 -38.95 -43.09
C PRO A 122 37.50 -39.21 -44.60
N THR A 123 38.57 -38.82 -45.28
CA THR A 123 38.79 -39.07 -46.70
C THR A 123 38.90 -40.58 -46.94
N GLN A 124 37.87 -41.17 -47.54
CA GLN A 124 37.93 -42.52 -48.09
C GLN A 124 38.85 -42.51 -49.31
N HIS A 125 39.99 -43.20 -49.23
CA HIS A 125 40.84 -43.49 -50.38
C HIS A 125 40.08 -44.43 -51.33
N VAL A 126 39.64 -43.90 -52.48
CA VAL A 126 39.10 -44.71 -53.59
C VAL A 126 40.26 -44.99 -54.55
N GLN A 127 40.68 -46.25 -54.61
CA GLN A 127 41.65 -46.79 -55.58
C GLN A 127 40.98 -46.89 -56.95
N ASN A 128 41.54 -46.23 -57.98
CA ASN A 128 41.06 -46.33 -59.37
C ASN A 128 42.01 -47.24 -60.18
N PRO A 129 41.53 -48.26 -60.92
CA PRO A 129 42.30 -48.89 -61.99
C PRO A 129 42.07 -48.13 -63.31
N MET A 130 43.17 -47.81 -64.01
CA MET A 130 43.15 -47.07 -65.28
C MET A 130 43.13 -48.03 -66.48
N ASN A 131 42.17 -47.74 -67.36
CA ASN A 131 41.76 -48.36 -68.63
C ASN A 131 42.87 -48.86 -69.59
N GLN A 132 42.55 -49.96 -70.30
CA GLN A 132 42.99 -50.25 -71.67
C GLN A 132 42.32 -49.28 -72.68
N PRO A 133 42.91 -49.07 -73.87
CA PRO A 133 42.23 -49.63 -75.06
C PRO A 133 43.15 -50.10 -76.22
N GLY A 134 42.71 -51.19 -76.87
CA GLY A 134 42.61 -51.40 -78.32
C GLY A 134 43.87 -51.46 -79.21
N THR A 135 44.24 -52.65 -79.67
CA THR A 135 43.87 -53.28 -80.97
C THR A 135 44.29 -54.75 -80.95
#